data_AF-A0A176U3D9-F1
#
_entry.id   AF-A0A176U3D9-F1
#
_cell.length_a   1.000
_cell.length_b   1.000
_cell.length_c   1.000
_cell.angle_alpha   90.00
_cell.angle_beta   90.00
_cell.angle_gamma   90.00
#
_symmetry.space_group_name_H-M   'P 1'
#
loop_
_entity.id
_entity.type
_entity.pdbx_description
1 polymer ?
#
loop_
_entity_poly.entity_id
_entity_poly.type
_entity_poly.pdbx_seq_one_letter_code
_entity_poly.pdbx_strand_id
1 'polypeptide(L)' 'MLKIRVIGTKNEIAWFQNLVRNHLQIEVLDMSKLYISKEASDNYRSYIEIKKKDINK' A
#
# COMPACT_ATOMS: atom_id res chain seq x y z
N MET A 1 -6.57 -6.14 -11.66
CA MET A 1 -6.00 -5.03 -10.86
C MET A 1 -6.61 -5.08 -9.48
N LEU A 2 -5.80 -5.00 -8.43
CA LEU A 2 -6.26 -5.07 -7.04
C LEU A 2 -5.98 -3.75 -6.33
N LYS A 3 -6.90 -3.32 -5.47
CA LYS A 3 -6.73 -2.16 -4.58
C LYS A 3 -6.65 -2.64 -3.14
N ILE A 4 -5.56 -2.33 -2.48
CA ILE A 4 -5.31 -2.67 -1.07
C ILE A 4 -5.54 -1.41 -0.25
N ARG A 5 -6.37 -1.52 0.80
CA ARG A 5 -6.46 -0.51 1.86
C ARG A 5 -5.55 -0.94 3.00
N VAL A 6 -4.57 -0.12 3.33
CA VAL A 6 -3.65 -0.31 4.46
C VAL A 6 -4.07 0.65 5.57
N ILE A 7 -4.22 0.16 6.80
CA ILE A 7 -4.56 0.96 7.98
C ILE A 7 -3.52 0.67 9.06
N GLY A 8 -3.00 1.72 9.69
CA GLY A 8 -2.03 1.62 10.77
C GLY A 8 -1.35 2.96 11.05
N THR A 9 -0.27 2.92 11.83
CA THR A 9 0.61 4.07 12.05
C THR A 9 1.33 4.47 10.76
N LYS A 10 1.89 5.69 10.73
CA LYS A 10 2.70 6.14 9.58
C LYS A 10 3.85 5.19 9.27
N ASN A 11 4.51 4.64 10.30
CA ASN A 11 5.68 3.77 10.15
C ASN A 11 5.29 2.39 9.59
N GLU A 12 4.20 1.79 10.08
CA GLU A 12 3.70 0.52 9.57
C GLU A 12 3.28 0.63 8.11
N ILE A 13 2.59 1.73 7.75
CA ILE A 13 2.20 1.98 6.36
C ILE A 13 3.43 2.17 5.48
N ALA A 14 4.43 2.96 5.92
CA ALA A 14 5.66 3.17 5.16
C ALA A 14 6.44 1.86 4.95
N TRP A 15 6.55 1.02 6.00
CA TRP A 15 7.14 -0.30 5.92
C TRP A 15 6.42 -1.19 4.90
N PHE A 16 5.08 -1.25 4.96
CA PHE A 16 4.31 -2.08 4.04
C PHE A 16 4.38 -1.58 2.59
N GLN A 17 4.35 -0.25 2.38
CA GLN A 17 4.56 0.33 1.06
C GLN A 17 5.94 -0.07 0.51
N ASN A 18 6.99 -0.04 1.33
CA ASN A 18 8.31 -0.50 0.91
C ASN A 18 8.35 -2.00 0.60
N LEU A 19 7.72 -2.83 1.44
CA LEU A 19 7.61 -4.27 1.21
C LEU A 19 6.96 -4.58 -0.15
N VAL A 20 5.82 -3.96 -0.44
CA VAL A 20 5.07 -4.23 -1.68
C VAL A 20 5.80 -3.72 -2.92
N ARG A 21 6.47 -2.56 -2.86
CA ARG A 21 7.28 -2.06 -4.00
C ARG A 21 8.39 -3.03 -4.40
N ASN A 22 9.01 -3.67 -3.41
CA ASN A 22 10.14 -4.58 -3.63
C ASN A 22 9.70 -6.04 -3.90
N HIS A 23 8.40 -6.32 -3.89
CA HIS A 23 7.93 -7.69 -4.04
C HIS A 23 8.10 -8.18 -5.50
N LEU A 24 8.70 -9.37 -5.65
CA LEU A 24 9.11 -9.92 -6.95
C LEU A 24 7.93 -10.20 -7.90
N GLN A 25 6.76 -10.52 -7.36
CA GLN A 25 5.58 -10.90 -8.15
C GLN A 25 4.54 -9.78 -8.30
N ILE A 26 4.78 -8.60 -7.72
CA ILE A 26 3.82 -7.50 -7.67
C ILE A 26 4.40 -6.27 -8.36
N GLU A 27 3.61 -5.65 -9.23
CA GLU A 27 3.86 -4.31 -9.76
C GLU A 27 2.90 -3.34 -9.08
N VAL A 28 3.47 -2.28 -8.48
CA VAL A 28 2.71 -1.17 -7.91
C VAL A 28 2.38 -0.20 -9.03
N LEU A 29 1.10 0.10 -9.22
CA LEU A 29 0.60 1.04 -10.21
C LEU A 29 0.42 2.43 -9.62
N ASP A 30 -0.12 2.52 -8.40
CA ASP A 30 -0.31 3.80 -7.69
C ASP A 30 -0.26 3.60 -6.17
N MET A 31 0.10 4.67 -5.46
CA MET A 31 0.03 4.77 -4.01
C MET A 31 -0.53 6.12 -3.60
N SER A 32 -1.61 6.09 -2.83
CA SER A 32 -2.20 7.32 -2.32
C SER A 32 -1.33 7.95 -1.23
N LYS A 33 -1.57 9.24 -0.98
CA LYS A 33 -1.18 9.88 0.28
C LYS A 33 -1.86 9.23 1.49
N LEU A 34 -1.36 9.55 2.68
CA LEU A 34 -1.99 9.18 3.94
C LEU A 34 -3.25 10.00 4.18
N TYR A 35 -4.30 9.34 4.67
CA TYR A 35 -5.51 9.99 5.17
C TYR A 35 -5.70 9.64 6.64
N ILE A 36 -6.16 10.60 7.43
CA ILE A 36 -6.51 10.38 8.83
C ILE A 36 -7.81 9.57 8.89
N SER A 37 -7.85 8.54 9.74
CA SER A 37 -9.10 7.84 10.04
C SER A 37 -9.96 8.71 10.96
N LYS A 38 -11.26 8.87 10.65
CA LYS A 38 -12.14 9.78 11.41
C LYS A 38 -12.32 9.39 12.88
N GLU A 39 -12.08 8.13 13.21
CA GLU A 39 -12.49 7.50 14.48
C GLU A 39 -11.30 7.16 15.40
N ALA A 40 -10.05 7.31 14.94
CA ALA A 40 -8.86 7.03 15.74
C ALA A 40 -7.74 8.04 15.43
N SER A 41 -7.30 8.78 16.46
CA SER A 41 -6.31 9.86 16.34
C SER A 41 -4.96 9.41 15.78
N ASP A 42 -4.60 8.13 15.97
CA ASP A 42 -3.28 7.61 15.64
C ASP A 42 -3.27 6.67 14.41
N ASN A 43 -4.44 6.40 13.82
CA ASN A 43 -4.54 5.54 12.66
C ASN A 43 -4.67 6.33 11.36
N TYR A 44 -3.78 6.01 10.44
CA TYR A 44 -3.78 6.50 9.07
C TYR A 44 -4.28 5.40 8.15
N ARG A 45 -4.77 5.80 6.98
CA ARG A 45 -5.09 4.89 5.89
C ARG A 45 -4.37 5.31 4.62
N SER A 46 -3.93 4.32 3.85
CA SER A 46 -3.36 4.47 2.52
C SER A 46 -3.99 3.46 1.57
N TYR A 47 -4.06 3.80 0.30
CA TYR A 47 -4.49 2.91 -0.77
C TYR A 47 -3.31 2.59 -1.67
N ILE A 48 -3.20 1.34 -2.09
CA ILE A 48 -2.18 0.87 -3.02
C ILE A 48 -2.88 0.13 -4.15
N GLU A 49 -2.60 0.52 -5.37
CA GLU A 49 -3.08 -0.17 -6.56
C GLU A 49 -1.97 -1.06 -7.11
N ILE A 50 -2.29 -2.33 -7.33
CA ILE A 50 -1.32 -3.33 -7.78
C ILE A 50 -1.84 -4.19 -8.93
N LYS A 51 -0.90 -4.79 -9.64
CA LYS A 51 -1.14 -5.95 -10.51
C LYS A 51 -0.08 -7.03 -10.29
N LYS A 52 -0.40 -8.25 -10.71
CA LYS A 52 0.57 -9.34 -10.79
C LYS A 52 1.60 -8.98 -11.87
N LYS A 53 2.89 -9.14 -11.58
CA LYS A 53 3.95 -9.08 -12.59
C LYS A 53 3.83 -10.29 -13.51
N ASP A 54 3.93 -10.06 -14.81
CA ASP A 54 4.15 -11.13 -15.77
C ASP A 54 5.63 -11.49 -15.73
N ILE A 55 5.97 -12.60 -15.06
CA ILE A 55 7.35 -13.06 -14.87
C ILE A 55 7.87 -13.78 -16.13
N ASN A 56 6.99 -14.02 -17.12
CA ASN A 56 7.29 -14.76 -18.34
C ASN A 56 7.38 -13.85 -19.59
N LYS A 57 7.70 -12.57 -19.42
CA LYS A 57 7.93 -11.62 -20.52
C LYS A 57 9.39 -11.22 -20.63
#